data_AF-A0A8T0B9M0-F1
#
_entry.id   AF-A0A8T0B9M0-F1
#
_cell.length_a   1.000
_cell.length_b   1.000
_cell.length_c   1.000
_cell.angle_alpha   90.00
_cell.angle_beta   90.00
_cell.angle_gamma   90.00
#
_symmetry.space_group_name_H-M   'P 1'
#
loop_
_entity.id
_entity.type
_entity.pdbx_description
1 polymer ?
#
loop_
_entity_poly.entity_id
_entity_poly.type
_entity_poly.pdbx_seq_one_letter_code
_entity_poly.pdbx_strand_id
1 'polypeptide(L)'
;MCPDHFLASFHTICSQIMDSVALYKVKSTNGPLDPWLNDTTRALRRRCRQAEQRWKKDRLQVSLEMFRDSLATYQSALKEAKGQYLSALINSNSHRPGILFSTINSVINPVSVVLNDVSENTCNAFRQHFLYKV
;
A
#
# COMPACT_ATOMS: atom_id res chain seq x y z
N MET A 1 1.57 -43.97 -26.95
CA MET A 1 0.97 -42.66 -26.56
C MET A 1 1.93 -42.00 -25.58
N CYS A 2 2.56 -40.88 -25.96
CA CYS A 2 3.61 -40.27 -25.15
C CYS A 2 3.00 -39.53 -23.94
N PRO A 3 3.38 -39.88 -22.69
CA PRO A 3 2.84 -39.27 -21.47
C PRO A 3 2.98 -37.74 -21.43
N ASP A 4 4.03 -37.20 -22.06
CA ASP A 4 4.33 -35.78 -22.10
C ASP A 4 3.25 -34.96 -22.83
N HIS A 5 2.59 -35.55 -23.83
CA HIS A 5 1.52 -34.89 -24.55
C HIS A 5 0.26 -34.72 -23.69
N PHE A 6 -0.04 -35.71 -22.85
CA PHE A 6 -1.15 -35.66 -21.91
C PHE A 6 -0.90 -34.66 -20.78
N LEU A 7 0.33 -34.61 -20.26
CA LEU A 7 0.69 -33.65 -19.22
C LEU A 7 0.66 -32.21 -19.75
N ALA A 8 1.14 -31.99 -20.97
CA ALA A 8 1.11 -30.68 -21.62
C ALA A 8 -0.32 -30.21 -21.93
N SER A 9 -1.20 -31.11 -22.39
CA SER A 9 -2.60 -30.77 -22.66
C SER A 9 -3.36 -30.46 -21.38
N PHE A 10 -3.14 -31.25 -20.31
CA PHE A 10 -3.71 -31.00 -19.00
C PHE A 10 -3.28 -29.63 -18.45
N HIS A 11 -1.99 -29.32 -18.48
CA HIS A 11 -1.46 -28.03 -18.02
C HIS A 11 -2.06 -26.84 -18.79
N THR A 12 -2.22 -27.00 -20.10
CA THR A 12 -2.81 -25.98 -20.98
C THR A 12 -4.28 -25.73 -20.62
N ILE A 13 -5.06 -26.79 -20.44
CA ILE A 13 -6.48 -26.70 -20.08
C ILE A 13 -6.64 -26.05 -18.70
N CYS A 14 -5.85 -26.47 -17.72
CA CYS A 14 -5.88 -25.88 -16.39
C CYS A 14 -5.54 -24.38 -16.43
N SER A 15 -4.54 -23.98 -17.22
CA SER A 15 -4.18 -22.56 -17.38
C SER A 15 -5.30 -21.75 -18.02
N GLN A 16 -5.94 -22.27 -19.07
CA GLN A 16 -7.08 -21.62 -19.74
C GLN A 16 -8.30 -21.46 -18.81
N ILE A 17 -8.58 -22.47 -18.00
CA ILE A 17 -9.66 -22.39 -17.00
C ILE A 17 -9.31 -21.36 -15.94
N MET A 18 -8.06 -21.37 -15.44
CA MET A 18 -7.60 -20.37 -14.48
C MET A 18 -7.67 -18.94 -15.04
N ASP A 19 -7.29 -18.72 -16.30
CA ASP A 19 -7.38 -17.40 -16.94
C ASP A 19 -8.83 -16.95 -17.18
N SER A 20 -9.76 -17.89 -17.41
CA SER A 20 -11.18 -17.57 -17.62
C SER A 20 -11.92 -17.26 -16.31
N VAL A 21 -11.63 -17.98 -15.21
CA VAL A 21 -12.29 -17.77 -13.91
C VAL A 21 -11.58 -16.69 -13.10
N ALA A 22 -10.26 -16.60 -13.20
CA ALA A 22 -9.43 -15.66 -12.50
C ALA A 22 -8.59 -14.88 -13.52
N LEU A 23 -9.26 -13.98 -14.26
CA LEU A 23 -8.59 -12.95 -15.05
C LEU A 23 -7.44 -12.38 -14.22
N TYR A 24 -6.21 -12.70 -14.59
CA TYR A 24 -5.00 -12.20 -13.95
C TYR A 24 -4.93 -10.70 -14.22
N LYS A 25 -5.67 -9.94 -13.42
CA LYS A 25 -5.48 -8.50 -13.33
C LYS A 25 -4.17 -8.34 -12.59
N VAL A 26 -3.09 -8.15 -13.34
CA VAL A 26 -1.91 -7.46 -12.82
C VAL A 26 -2.48 -6.27 -12.06
N LYS A 27 -2.36 -6.30 -10.73
CA LYS A 27 -2.64 -5.10 -9.95
C LYS A 27 -1.72 -4.06 -10.55
N SER A 28 -2.29 -3.15 -11.35
CA SER A 28 -1.63 -1.89 -11.63
C SER A 28 -1.37 -1.33 -10.24
N THR A 29 -0.13 -1.45 -9.80
CA THR A 29 0.33 -0.68 -8.66
C THR A 29 0.23 0.74 -9.18
N ASN A 30 -0.90 1.39 -8.92
CA ASN A 30 -0.99 2.84 -8.94
C ASN A 30 0.35 3.33 -8.35
N GLY A 31 1.02 4.24 -9.05
CA GLY A 31 2.39 4.66 -8.74
C GLY A 31 2.60 4.86 -7.24
N PRO A 32 3.83 4.63 -6.75
CA PRO A 32 4.11 4.35 -5.35
C PRO A 32 3.28 5.25 -4.43
N LEU A 33 2.40 4.60 -3.64
CA LEU A 33 1.44 5.24 -2.73
C LEU A 33 2.06 6.27 -1.80
N ASP A 34 3.37 6.27 -1.65
CA ASP A 34 4.16 7.43 -1.27
C ASP A 34 5.58 7.20 -1.85
N PRO A 35 6.17 8.12 -2.62
CA PRO A 35 7.49 7.93 -3.25
C PRO A 35 8.63 7.63 -2.26
N TRP A 36 8.47 8.04 -1.00
CA TRP A 36 9.45 7.83 0.06
C TRP A 36 9.32 6.48 0.78
N LEU A 37 8.34 5.64 0.43
CA LEU A 37 8.22 4.28 1.00
C LEU A 37 9.18 3.33 0.27
N ASN A 38 10.29 3.02 0.94
CA ASN A 38 11.28 2.02 0.54
C ASN A 38 11.00 0.63 1.18
N ASP A 39 11.78 -0.39 0.80
CA ASP A 39 11.60 -1.73 1.35
C ASP A 39 11.91 -1.83 2.85
N THR A 40 12.79 -0.96 3.36
CA THR A 40 13.14 -0.92 4.78
C THR A 40 11.96 -0.43 5.62
N THR A 41 11.31 0.67 5.23
CA THR A 41 10.09 1.18 5.89
C THR A 41 8.93 0.19 5.76
N ARG A 42 8.80 -0.52 4.62
CA ARG A 42 7.83 -1.63 4.47
C ARG A 42 8.10 -2.77 5.46
N ALA A 43 9.36 -3.18 5.61
CA ALA A 43 9.74 -4.23 6.56
C ALA A 43 9.45 -3.81 8.01
N LEU A 44 9.77 -2.57 8.38
CA LEU A 44 9.47 -2.01 9.70
C LEU A 44 7.97 -1.93 9.98
N ARG A 45 7.16 -1.56 8.97
CA ARG A 45 5.70 -1.58 9.09
C ARG A 45 5.15 -2.98 9.35
N ARG A 46 5.72 -4.01 8.71
CA ARG A 46 5.37 -5.41 8.97
C ARG A 46 5.71 -5.82 10.41
N ARG A 47 6.89 -5.43 10.91
CA ARG A 47 7.29 -5.66 12.31
C ARG A 47 6.33 -4.98 13.29
N CYS A 48 5.92 -3.73 13.03
CA CYS A 48 4.94 -3.04 13.86
C CYS A 48 3.62 -3.83 13.95
N ARG A 49 3.11 -4.32 12.81
CA ARG A 49 1.89 -5.14 12.79
C ARG A 49 2.04 -6.43 13.58
N GLN A 50 3.19 -7.10 13.48
CA GLN A 50 3.46 -8.32 14.23
C GLN A 50 3.49 -8.05 15.75
N ALA A 51 4.16 -6.97 16.18
CA ALA A 51 4.22 -6.57 17.58
C ALA A 51 2.83 -6.16 18.11
N GLU A 52 2.06 -5.42 17.31
CA GLU A 52 0.67 -5.06 17.63
C GLU A 52 -0.22 -6.30 17.79
N GLN A 53 -0.15 -7.24 16.84
CA GLN A 53 -0.90 -8.48 16.90
C GLN A 53 -0.52 -9.32 18.12
N ARG A 54 0.76 -9.37 18.46
CA ARG A 54 1.25 -10.04 19.67
C ARG A 54 0.64 -9.41 20.92
N TRP A 55 0.75 -8.09 21.07
CA TRP A 55 0.14 -7.36 22.19
C TRP A 55 -1.38 -7.57 22.28
N LYS A 56 -2.09 -7.58 21.15
CA LYS A 56 -3.54 -7.85 21.14
C LYS A 56 -3.89 -9.24 21.67
N LYS A 57 -3.00 -10.23 21.45
CA LYS A 57 -3.18 -11.61 21.90
C LYS A 57 -2.83 -11.80 23.37
N ASP A 58 -1.66 -11.30 23.81
CA ASP A 58 -1.15 -11.57 25.16
C ASP A 58 -1.53 -10.52 26.20
N ARG A 59 -1.82 -9.28 25.79
CA ARG A 59 -2.15 -8.13 26.64
C ARG A 59 -1.10 -7.83 27.72
N LEU A 60 0.14 -8.26 27.50
CA LEU A 60 1.24 -8.04 28.45
C LEU A 60 1.86 -6.66 28.26
N GLN A 61 2.31 -6.06 29.36
CA GLN A 61 2.99 -4.77 29.35
C GLN A 61 4.28 -4.78 28.53
N VAL A 62 5.08 -5.85 28.64
CA VAL A 62 6.31 -6.02 27.84
C VAL A 62 5.99 -6.05 26.34
N SER A 63 4.87 -6.66 25.94
CA SER A 63 4.44 -6.68 24.54
C SER A 63 3.95 -5.32 24.05
N LEU A 64 3.33 -4.53 24.93
CA LEU A 64 3.01 -3.13 24.63
C LEU A 64 4.27 -2.30 24.41
N GLU A 65 5.28 -2.46 25.26
CA GLU A 65 6.58 -1.76 25.13
C GLU A 65 7.27 -2.14 23.82
N MET A 66 7.37 -3.43 23.50
CA MET A 66 7.89 -3.90 22.21
C MET A 66 7.13 -3.29 21.01
N PHE A 67 5.80 -3.16 21.09
CA PHE A 67 5.03 -2.51 20.05
C PHE A 67 5.37 -1.02 19.93
N ARG A 68 5.46 -0.29 21.04
CA ARG A 68 5.82 1.13 21.05
C ARG A 68 7.22 1.37 20.48
N ASP A 69 8.19 0.53 20.83
CA ASP A 69 9.56 0.60 20.32
C ASP A 69 9.60 0.34 18.81
N SER A 70 8.84 -0.67 18.34
CA SER A 70 8.72 -0.95 16.91
C SER A 70 8.11 0.22 16.14
N LEU A 71 7.11 0.87 16.74
CA LEU A 71 6.43 2.03 16.16
C LEU A 71 7.36 3.25 16.09
N ALA A 72 8.11 3.53 17.15
CA ALA A 72 9.10 4.61 17.19
C ALA A 72 10.18 4.41 16.13
N THR A 73 10.69 3.17 16.00
CA THR A 73 11.68 2.81 14.97
C THR A 73 11.12 3.03 13.56
N TYR A 74 9.87 2.60 13.31
CA TYR A 74 9.21 2.82 12.02
C TYR A 74 9.00 4.31 11.72
N GLN A 75 8.56 5.09 12.69
CA GLN A 75 8.36 6.54 12.53
C GLN A 75 9.68 7.26 12.23
N SER A 76 10.77 6.89 12.90
CA SER A 76 12.10 7.44 12.64
C SER A 76 12.55 7.14 11.21
N ALA A 77 12.47 5.87 10.79
CA ALA A 77 12.86 5.47 9.44
C ALA A 77 11.99 6.13 8.36
N LEU A 78 10.69 6.36 8.62
CA LEU A 78 9.83 7.11 7.71
C LEU A 78 10.27 8.57 7.57
N LYS A 79 10.58 9.24 8.68
CA LYS A 79 11.05 10.63 8.66
C LYS A 79 12.36 10.73 7.87
N GLU A 80 13.28 9.81 8.10
CA GLU A 80 14.54 9.73 7.38
C GLU A 80 14.34 9.50 5.88
N ALA A 81 13.55 8.49 5.49
CA ALA A 81 13.28 8.19 4.10
C ALA A 81 12.59 9.36 3.37
N LYS A 82 11.64 10.04 4.04
CA LYS A 82 10.98 11.23 3.51
C LYS A 82 11.97 12.39 3.37
N GLY A 83 12.84 12.59 4.35
CA GLY A 83 13.91 13.60 4.31
C GLY A 83 14.86 13.36 3.14
N GLN A 84 15.38 12.14 2.99
CA GLN A 84 16.26 11.75 1.88
C GLN A 84 15.60 11.97 0.52
N TYR A 85 14.33 11.58 0.37
CA TYR A 85 13.57 11.82 -0.86
C TYR A 85 13.46 13.32 -1.19
N LEU A 86 13.06 14.14 -0.21
CA LEU A 86 12.91 15.58 -0.43
C LEU A 86 14.25 16.26 -0.70
N SER A 87 15.32 15.88 0.00
CA SER A 87 16.68 16.37 -0.26
C SER A 87 17.13 16.03 -1.69
N ALA A 88 16.93 14.79 -2.13
CA ALA A 88 17.25 14.37 -3.50
C ALA A 88 16.42 15.14 -4.53
N LEU A 89 15.13 15.35 -4.27
CA LEU A 89 14.23 16.09 -5.14
C LEU A 89 14.66 17.56 -5.29
N ILE A 90 15.06 18.21 -4.18
CA ILE A 90 15.56 19.58 -4.17
C ILE A 90 16.86 19.67 -4.97
N ASN A 91 17.81 18.78 -4.70
CA ASN A 91 19.11 18.76 -5.40
C ASN A 91 18.95 18.52 -6.91
N SER A 92 17.98 17.68 -7.31
CA SER A 92 17.72 17.37 -8.73
C SER A 92 17.00 18.51 -9.46
N ASN A 93 16.27 19.36 -8.75
CA ASN A 93 15.45 20.44 -9.33
C ASN A 93 15.94 21.83 -8.90
N SER A 94 17.20 21.96 -8.49
CA SER A 94 17.81 23.22 -8.00
C SER A 94 17.66 24.39 -8.98
N HIS A 95 17.68 24.09 -10.29
CA HIS A 95 17.53 25.08 -11.36
C HIS A 95 16.07 25.34 -11.79
N ARG A 96 15.08 24.69 -11.14
CA ARG A 96 13.66 24.75 -11.51
C ARG A 96 12.82 25.25 -10.33
N PRO A 97 12.82 26.56 -10.04
CA PRO A 97 12.15 27.11 -8.85
C PRO A 97 10.65 26.78 -8.80
N GLY A 98 9.96 26.75 -9.95
CA GLY A 98 8.53 26.42 -9.99
C GLY A 98 8.19 25.02 -9.43
N ILE A 99 9.07 24.03 -9.63
CA ILE A 99 8.90 22.67 -9.07
C ILE A 99 9.18 22.68 -7.57
N LEU A 100 10.17 23.46 -7.12
CA LEU A 100 10.48 23.57 -5.69
C LEU A 100 9.33 24.24 -4.93
N PHE A 101 8.83 25.38 -5.42
CA PHE A 101 7.72 26.08 -4.81
C PHE A 101 6.44 25.24 -4.78
N SER A 102 6.11 24.53 -5.86
CA SER A 102 4.94 23.65 -5.88
C SER A 102 5.09 22.47 -4.90
N THR A 103 6.28 21.89 -4.82
CA THR A 103 6.59 20.79 -3.88
C THR A 103 6.49 21.27 -2.43
N ILE A 104 7.11 22.42 -2.10
CA ILE A 104 7.04 23.02 -0.77
C ILE A 104 5.59 23.35 -0.40
N ASN A 105 4.84 23.95 -1.33
CA ASN A 105 3.43 24.25 -1.14
C ASN A 105 2.61 22.97 -0.86
N SER A 106 2.87 21.88 -1.59
CA SER A 106 2.22 20.59 -1.33
C SER A 106 2.57 19.98 0.04
N VAL A 107 3.74 20.28 0.60
CA VAL A 107 4.18 19.76 1.90
C VAL A 107 3.61 20.59 3.06
N ILE A 108 3.58 21.92 2.91
CA ILE A 108 3.12 22.87 3.94
C ILE A 108 1.60 22.99 3.94
N ASN A 109 0.99 22.97 2.75
CA ASN A 109 -0.44 23.02 2.54
C ASN A 109 -0.89 21.66 1.97
N PRO A 110 -0.89 20.59 2.81
CA PRO A 110 -1.43 19.33 2.36
C PRO A 110 -2.88 19.59 1.96
N VAL A 111 -3.21 19.28 0.70
CA VAL A 111 -4.61 19.27 0.26
C VAL A 111 -5.29 18.31 1.22
N SER A 112 -6.15 18.85 2.08
CA SER A 112 -7.14 18.05 2.79
C SER A 112 -7.82 17.28 1.67
N VAL A 113 -7.55 15.99 1.55
CA VAL A 113 -8.44 15.10 0.82
C VAL A 113 -9.71 15.17 1.63
N VAL A 114 -10.51 16.21 1.36
CA VAL A 114 -11.92 16.23 1.66
C VAL A 114 -12.36 14.92 1.04
N LEU A 115 -12.65 13.93 1.90
CA LEU A 115 -13.33 12.73 1.47
C LEU A 115 -14.50 13.27 0.67
N ASN A 116 -14.43 13.13 -0.66
CA ASN A 116 -15.50 13.58 -1.55
C ASN A 116 -16.78 13.11 -0.89
N ASP A 117 -17.60 14.11 -0.55
CA ASP A 117 -18.74 14.02 0.34
C ASP A 117 -19.37 12.63 0.18
N VAL A 118 -19.16 11.76 1.16
CA VAL A 118 -19.76 10.43 1.18
C VAL A 118 -21.23 10.69 1.46
N SER A 119 -21.93 11.15 0.43
CA SER A 119 -23.34 11.45 0.47
C SER A 119 -24.04 10.15 0.78
N GLU A 120 -25.05 10.23 1.64
CA GLU A 120 -25.91 9.10 1.99
C GLU A 120 -26.39 8.34 0.74
N ASN A 121 -26.58 9.04 -0.37
CA ASN A 121 -26.95 8.48 -1.67
C ASN A 121 -25.90 7.50 -2.23
N THR A 122 -24.60 7.80 -2.10
CA THR A 122 -23.52 6.92 -2.56
C THR A 122 -23.39 5.67 -1.70
N CYS A 123 -23.55 5.81 -0.37
CA CYS A 123 -23.61 4.69 0.56
C CYS A 123 -24.82 3.79 0.30
N ASN A 124 -25.98 4.38 0.04
CA ASN A 124 -27.20 3.65 -0.25
C ASN A 124 -27.14 2.93 -1.60
N ALA A 125 -26.57 3.54 -2.63
CA ALA A 125 -26.35 2.89 -3.92
C ALA A 125 -25.41 1.68 -3.79
N PHE A 126 -24.31 1.82 -3.05
CA PHE A 126 -23.40 0.72 -2.76
C PHE A 126 -24.11 -0.42 -2.02
N ARG A 127 -24.92 -0.09 -0.99
CA ARG A 127 -25.71 -1.07 -0.25
C ARG A 127 -26.71 -1.82 -1.15
N GLN A 128 -27.43 -1.09 -2.00
CA GLN A 128 -28.42 -1.68 -2.91
C GLN A 128 -27.79 -2.65 -3.92
N HIS A 129 -26.59 -2.36 -4.42
CA HIS A 129 -25.89 -3.26 -5.34
C HIS A 129 -25.71 -4.69 -4.76
N PHE A 130 -25.52 -4.85 -3.44
CA PHE A 130 -25.41 -6.18 -2.82
C PHE A 130 -26.76 -6.84 -2.54
N LEU A 131 -27.84 -6.06 -2.43
CA LEU A 131 -29.18 -6.59 -2.21
C LEU A 131 -29.80 -7.13 -3.51
N TYR A 132 -29.47 -6.54 -4.66
CA TYR A 132 -30.01 -6.96 -5.97
C TYR A 132 -29.17 -8.00 -6.70
N LYS A 133 -28.04 -8.43 -6.13
CA LYS A 133 -27.19 -9.50 -6.67
C LYS A 133 -27.49 -10.83 -5.97
N VAL A 134 -28.76 -11.25 -6.06
CA VAL A 134 -29.23 -12.62 -5.77
C VAL A 134 -29.45 -13.33 -7.10
#